data_AF-A0A1F0NMR2-F1
#
_entry.id   AF-A0A1F0NMR2-F1
#
_cell.length_a   1.000
_cell.length_b   1.000
_cell.length_c   1.000
_cell.angle_alpha   90.00
_cell.angle_beta   90.00
_cell.angle_gamma   90.00
#
_symmetry.space_group_name_H-M   'P 1'
#
loop_
_entity.id
_entity.type
_entity.pdbx_description
1 polymer ?
#
loop_
_entity_poly.entity_id
_entity_poly.type
_entity_poly.pdbx_seq_one_letter_code
_entity_poly.pdbx_strand_id
1 'polypeptide(L)'
;MEHVSLELTIYFENGFYYGLFEQENAQGLSVCRVTFGVEPQMNEVLEFVNQKFSQLQFSPAVALKKKRHCANPKRLQRLAKKEMKREKRSTKSQDALKLQQELDKQAKRSRLKAQKEYMQNRKFQLKQQKRKEKHKGH
;
A
#
# COMPACT_ATOMS: atom_id res chain seq x y z
N MET A 1 -4.50 -26.85 3.64
CA MET A 1 -3.56 -25.73 3.86
C MET A 1 -3.78 -24.73 2.74
N GLU A 2 -4.06 -23.47 3.06
CA GLU A 2 -4.11 -22.42 2.04
C GLU A 2 -2.67 -22.11 1.59
N HIS A 3 -2.43 -22.12 0.29
CA HIS A 3 -1.14 -21.71 -0.26
C HIS A 3 -1.13 -20.19 -0.39
N VAL A 4 -0.28 -19.56 0.42
CA VAL A 4 0.06 -18.13 0.33
C VAL A 4 1.40 -18.04 -0.39
N SER A 5 1.45 -17.37 -1.53
CA SER A 5 2.71 -17.06 -2.22
C SER A 5 3.04 -15.59 -2.05
N LEU A 6 4.28 -15.31 -1.64
CA LEU A 6 4.82 -13.98 -1.47
C LEU A 6 6.00 -13.78 -2.42
N GLU A 7 5.98 -12.69 -3.19
CA GLU A 7 7.05 -12.30 -4.09
C GLU A 7 7.51 -10.88 -3.76
N LEU A 8 8.82 -10.66 -3.72
CA LEU A 8 9.44 -9.35 -3.54
C LEU A 8 10.20 -8.98 -4.80
N THR A 9 9.76 -7.92 -5.47
CA THR A 9 10.46 -7.33 -6.62
C THR A 9 11.12 -6.02 -6.21
N ILE A 10 12.44 -5.94 -6.34
CA ILE A 10 13.19 -4.70 -6.12
C ILE A 10 13.42 -4.02 -7.46
N TYR A 11 13.06 -2.73 -7.56
CA TYR A 11 13.19 -1.96 -8.79
C TYR A 11 13.60 -0.52 -8.51
N PHE A 12 14.27 0.08 -9.49
CA PHE A 12 14.70 1.48 -9.43
C PHE A 12 13.72 2.35 -10.21
N GLU A 13 13.21 3.41 -9.58
CA GLU A 13 12.33 4.40 -10.20
C GLU A 13 12.61 5.79 -9.58
N ASN A 14 12.58 6.85 -10.39
CA ASN A 14 12.70 8.25 -9.92
C ASN A 14 13.86 8.53 -8.95
N GLY A 15 15.01 7.86 -9.11
CA GLY A 15 16.20 8.09 -8.27
C GLY A 15 16.25 7.27 -6.98
N PHE A 16 15.26 6.42 -6.71
CA PHE A 16 15.21 5.59 -5.51
C PHE A 16 14.96 4.12 -5.84
N TYR A 17 15.43 3.25 -4.95
CA TYR A 17 15.06 1.84 -4.96
C TYR A 17 13.77 1.62 -4.19
N TYR A 18 12.86 0.87 -4.80
CA TYR A 18 11.59 0.45 -4.23
C TYR A 18 11.51 -1.07 -4.16
N GLY A 19 10.88 -1.57 -3.11
CA GLY A 19 10.45 -2.96 -2.98
C GLY A 19 8.95 -3.07 -3.19
N LEU A 20 8.53 -3.90 -4.14
CA LEU A 20 7.14 -4.29 -4.32
C LEU A 20 6.94 -5.69 -3.74
N PHE A 21 6.13 -5.77 -2.69
CA PHE A 21 5.66 -7.02 -2.13
C PHE A 21 4.33 -7.37 -2.78
N GLU A 22 4.27 -8.55 -3.39
CA GLU A 22 3.08 -9.11 -4.00
C GLU A 22 2.68 -10.37 -3.21
N GLN A 23 1.50 -10.35 -2.59
CA GLN A 23 0.95 -11.47 -1.84
C GLN A 23 -0.27 -12.02 -2.57
N GLU A 24 -0.21 -13.29 -2.98
CA GLU A 24 -1.35 -14.00 -3.57
C GLU A 24 -1.94 -15.02 -2.60
N ASN A 25 -3.21 -14.80 -2.23
CA ASN A 25 -4.00 -15.72 -1.40
C ASN A 25 -5.24 -16.21 -2.18
N ALA A 26 -6.10 -17.02 -1.53
CA ALA A 26 -7.39 -17.43 -2.09
C ALA A 26 -8.33 -16.25 -2.40
N GLN A 27 -8.16 -15.13 -1.68
CA GLN A 27 -8.99 -13.93 -1.77
C GLN A 27 -8.57 -13.00 -2.94
N GLY A 28 -7.34 -13.11 -3.44
CA GLY A 28 -6.81 -12.25 -4.50
C GLY A 28 -5.34 -11.87 -4.30
N LEU A 29 -4.91 -10.88 -5.08
CA LEU A 29 -3.59 -10.28 -5.00
C LEU A 29 -3.65 -9.02 -4.13
N SER A 30 -2.76 -8.94 -3.14
CA SER A 30 -2.55 -7.76 -2.32
C SER A 30 -1.13 -7.27 -2.54
N VAL A 31 -0.95 -5.95 -2.66
CA VAL A 31 0.37 -5.36 -2.94
C VAL A 31 0.77 -4.37 -1.87
N CYS A 32 2.06 -4.28 -1.57
CA CYS A 32 2.63 -3.25 -0.71
C CYS A 32 3.92 -2.70 -1.34
N ARG A 33 4.03 -1.37 -1.42
CA ARG A 33 5.23 -0.70 -1.92
C ARG A 33 6.03 -0.10 -0.76
N VAL A 34 7.29 -0.48 -0.67
CA VAL A 34 8.27 0.01 0.29
C VAL A 34 9.34 0.83 -0.44
N THR A 35 9.81 1.89 0.18
CA THR A 35 10.93 2.70 -0.34
C THR A 35 12.19 2.34 0.43
N PHE A 36 13.21 1.83 -0.26
CA PHE A 36 14.54 1.55 0.32
C PHE A 36 15.48 2.75 0.17
N GLY A 37 15.28 3.56 -0.85
CA GLY A 37 16.07 4.76 -1.09
C GLY A 37 17.34 4.44 -1.88
N VAL A 38 18.35 3.91 -1.20
CA VAL A 38 19.59 3.41 -1.83
C VAL A 38 19.45 1.96 -2.29
N GLU A 39 20.38 1.47 -3.11
CA GLU A 39 20.40 0.07 -3.54
C GLU A 39 20.52 -0.86 -2.33
N PRO A 40 19.48 -1.63 -1.98
CA PRO A 40 19.49 -2.41 -0.77
C PRO A 40 20.34 -3.66 -0.98
N GLN A 41 21.23 -3.95 -0.02
CA GLN A 41 21.98 -5.20 -0.01
C GLN A 41 21.07 -6.36 0.38
N MET A 42 21.37 -7.58 -0.07
CA MET A 42 20.55 -8.77 0.23
C MET A 42 20.30 -8.96 1.73
N ASN A 43 21.30 -8.66 2.56
CA ASN A 43 21.21 -8.77 4.01
C ASN A 43 20.21 -7.76 4.60
N GLU A 44 20.24 -6.52 4.12
CA GLU A 44 19.31 -5.46 4.55
C GLU A 44 17.87 -5.81 4.14
N VAL A 45 17.69 -6.39 2.95
CA VAL A 45 16.39 -6.88 2.49
C VAL A 45 15.86 -7.98 3.42
N LEU A 46 16.70 -8.95 3.76
CA LEU A 46 16.32 -10.05 4.63
C LEU A 46 15.98 -9.57 6.05
N GLU A 47 16.78 -8.67 6.61
CA GLU A 47 16.53 -8.07 7.91
C GLU A 47 15.23 -7.26 7.92
N PHE A 48 15.00 -6.47 6.86
CA PHE A 48 13.76 -5.73 6.68
C PHE A 48 12.55 -6.67 6.65
N VAL A 49 12.62 -7.76 5.89
CA VAL A 49 11.54 -8.75 5.84
C VAL A 49 11.31 -9.37 7.22
N ASN A 50 12.36 -9.78 7.92
CA ASN A 50 12.20 -10.42 9.22
C ASN A 50 11.63 -9.47 10.29
N GLN A 51 12.01 -8.20 10.30
CA GLN A 51 11.63 -7.26 11.35
C GLN A 51 10.38 -6.44 11.04
N LYS A 52 10.16 -6.08 9.76
CA LYS A 52 9.18 -5.06 9.35
C LYS A 52 8.03 -5.63 8.54
N PHE A 53 8.11 -6.87 8.04
CA PHE A 53 7.07 -7.45 7.19
C PHE A 53 5.69 -7.46 7.87
N SER A 54 5.63 -7.79 9.16
CA SER A 54 4.38 -7.82 9.94
C SER A 54 3.72 -6.43 10.10
N GLN A 55 4.47 -5.35 9.87
CA GLN A 55 3.99 -3.97 9.98
C GLN A 55 3.52 -3.41 8.63
N LEU A 56 3.78 -4.11 7.53
CA LEU A 56 3.43 -3.66 6.19
C LEU A 56 1.91 -3.59 6.01
N GLN A 57 1.46 -2.46 5.47
CA GLN A 57 0.06 -2.25 5.13
C GLN A 57 -0.15 -2.64 3.67
N PHE A 58 -0.80 -3.79 3.47
CA PHE A 58 -1.17 -4.26 2.15
C PHE A 58 -2.41 -3.54 1.62
N SER A 59 -2.45 -3.35 0.32
CA SER A 59 -3.65 -2.85 -0.37
C SER A 59 -4.83 -3.83 -0.19
N PRO A 60 -6.07 -3.37 -0.37
CA PRO A 60 -7.22 -4.27 -0.47
C PRO A 60 -6.97 -5.36 -1.52
N ALA A 61 -7.38 -6.59 -1.20
CA ALA A 61 -7.19 -7.72 -2.09
C ALA A 61 -7.97 -7.52 -3.39
N VAL A 62 -7.26 -7.51 -4.53
CA VAL A 62 -7.87 -7.44 -5.85
C VAL A 62 -8.11 -8.87 -6.33
N ALA A 63 -9.38 -9.21 -6.56
CA ALA A 63 -9.78 -10.53 -7.01
C ALA A 63 -9.12 -10.89 -8.36
N LEU A 64 -8.12 -11.78 -8.32
CA LEU A 64 -7.54 -12.37 -9.51
C LEU A 64 -8.30 -13.65 -9.86
N LYS A 65 -8.88 -13.71 -11.06
CA LYS A 65 -9.28 -14.99 -11.66
C LYS A 65 -8.02 -15.82 -11.91
N LYS A 66 -7.66 -16.68 -10.95
CA LYS A 66 -6.61 -17.71 -11.14
C LYS A 66 -7.06 -18.64 -12.27
N LYS A 67 -6.50 -18.46 -13.47
CA LYS A 67 -6.54 -19.51 -14.48
C LYS A 67 -5.61 -20.61 -13.99
N ARG A 68 -6.17 -21.69 -13.42
CA ARG A 68 -5.41 -22.92 -13.16
C ARG A 68 -4.80 -23.36 -14.48
N HIS A 69 -3.49 -23.22 -14.61
CA HIS A 69 -2.76 -23.57 -15.81
C HIS A 69 -1.92 -24.80 -15.51
N CYS A 70 -2.39 -25.98 -15.89
CA CYS A 70 -1.49 -27.11 -16.09
C CYS A 70 -0.66 -26.79 -17.34
N ALA A 71 0.43 -26.03 -17.17
CA ALA A 71 1.31 -25.64 -18.25
C ALA A 71 2.41 -26.69 -18.41
N ASN A 72 2.49 -27.31 -19.59
CA ASN A 72 3.64 -28.11 -20.04
C ASN A 72 4.97 -27.34 -19.77
N PRO A 73 6.04 -27.99 -19.29
CA PRO A 73 7.30 -27.33 -18.92
C PRO A 73 7.87 -26.36 -19.97
N LYS A 74 7.72 -26.69 -21.26
CA LYS A 74 8.13 -25.82 -22.38
C LYS A 74 7.36 -24.49 -22.41
N ARG A 75 6.07 -24.53 -22.04
CA ARG A 75 5.21 -23.33 -21.97
C ARG A 75 5.58 -22.48 -20.75
N LEU A 76 5.94 -23.10 -19.62
CA LEU A 76 6.41 -22.39 -18.42
C LEU A 76 7.71 -21.62 -18.70
N GLN A 77 8.68 -22.28 -19.34
CA GLN A 77 9.95 -21.66 -19.72
C GLN A 77 9.76 -20.50 -20.70
N ARG A 78 8.80 -20.62 -21.63
CA ARG A 78 8.45 -19.54 -22.56
C ARG A 78 7.77 -18.35 -21.87
N LEU A 79 6.93 -18.60 -20.85
CA LEU A 79 6.31 -17.55 -20.05
C LEU A 79 7.35 -16.83 -19.18
N ALA A 80 8.26 -17.55 -18.53
CA ALA A 80 9.35 -16.95 -17.77
C ALA A 80 10.23 -16.04 -18.65
N LYS A 81 10.63 -16.51 -19.84
CA LYS A 81 11.35 -15.69 -20.83
C LYS A 81 10.53 -14.48 -21.32
N LYS A 82 9.20 -14.59 -21.36
CA LYS A 82 8.30 -13.51 -21.78
C LYS A 82 8.14 -12.45 -20.68
N GLU A 83 8.02 -12.87 -19.43
CA GLU A 83 7.98 -11.97 -18.27
C GLU A 83 9.33 -11.27 -18.07
N MET A 84 10.46 -11.97 -18.23
CA MET A 84 11.79 -11.33 -18.22
C MET A 84 12.00 -10.30 -19.34
N LYS A 85 11.29 -10.46 -20.48
CA LYS A 85 11.32 -9.53 -21.62
C LYS A 85 10.27 -8.42 -21.54
N ARG A 86 9.29 -8.53 -20.65
CA ARG A 86 8.34 -7.45 -20.40
C ARG A 86 9.07 -6.40 -19.60
N GLU A 87 9.12 -5.18 -20.14
CA GLU A 87 9.62 -4.03 -19.39
C GLU A 87 8.90 -3.92 -18.04
N LYS A 88 9.71 -3.64 -17.02
CA LYS A 88 9.39 -3.69 -15.59
C LYS A 88 8.18 -2.83 -15.20
N ARG A 89 6.98 -3.37 -15.35
CA ARG A 89 5.80 -3.19 -14.48
C ARG A 89 4.64 -3.98 -15.05
N SER A 90 4.09 -4.89 -14.27
CA SER A 90 2.80 -5.49 -14.60
C SER A 90 1.77 -4.35 -14.62
N THR A 91 1.00 -4.22 -15.71
CA THR A 91 -0.07 -3.20 -15.84
C THR A 91 -1.03 -3.25 -14.64
N LYS A 92 -1.22 -4.45 -14.08
CA LYS A 92 -2.07 -4.70 -12.92
C LYS A 92 -1.50 -4.10 -11.64
N SER A 93 -0.19 -4.21 -11.42
CA SER A 93 0.47 -3.62 -10.25
C SER A 93 0.46 -2.09 -10.35
N GLN A 94 0.54 -1.52 -11.56
CA GLN A 94 0.31 -0.09 -11.81
C GLN A 94 -1.14 0.33 -11.51
N ASP A 95 -2.12 -0.44 -11.99
CA ASP A 95 -3.54 -0.17 -11.76
C ASP A 95 -3.90 -0.23 -10.26
N ALA A 96 -3.37 -1.23 -9.54
CA ALA A 96 -3.57 -1.38 -8.10
C ALA A 96 -2.97 -0.21 -7.31
N LEU A 97 -1.75 0.23 -7.65
CA LEU A 97 -1.11 1.38 -7.02
C LEU A 97 -1.88 2.68 -7.29
N LYS A 98 -2.42 2.86 -8.49
CA LYS A 98 -3.24 4.03 -8.84
C LYS A 98 -4.53 4.07 -8.03
N LEU A 99 -5.23 2.94 -7.91
CA LEU A 99 -6.43 2.81 -7.09
C LEU A 99 -6.14 3.13 -5.61
N GLN A 100 -5.04 2.61 -5.06
CA GLN A 100 -4.64 2.90 -3.69
C GLN A 100 -4.40 4.40 -3.45
N GLN A 101 -3.69 5.06 -4.36
CA GLN A 101 -3.44 6.51 -4.26
C GLN A 101 -4.74 7.33 -4.28
N GLU A 102 -5.76 6.92 -5.04
CA GLU A 102 -7.05 7.60 -5.06
C GLU A 102 -7.83 7.43 -3.75
N LEU A 103 -7.84 6.22 -3.19
CA LEU A 103 -8.46 5.94 -1.89
C LEU A 103 -7.77 6.73 -0.76
N ASP A 104 -6.44 6.76 -0.73
CA ASP A 104 -5.67 7.49 0.28
C ASP A 104 -5.92 9.01 0.20
N LYS A 105 -6.06 9.56 -1.01
CA LYS A 105 -6.44 10.97 -1.20
C LYS A 105 -7.81 11.27 -0.63
N GLN A 106 -8.79 10.37 -0.83
CA GLN A 106 -10.14 10.54 -0.30
C GLN A 106 -10.16 10.46 1.24
N ALA A 107 -9.51 9.45 1.81
CA ALA A 107 -9.37 9.30 3.27
C ALA A 107 -8.65 10.49 3.91
N LYS A 108 -7.61 11.03 3.27
CA LYS A 108 -6.92 12.23 3.74
C LYS A 108 -7.84 13.45 3.75
N ARG A 109 -8.64 13.65 2.70
CA ARG A 109 -9.60 14.77 2.60
C ARG A 109 -10.67 14.68 3.68
N SER A 110 -11.25 13.51 3.92
CA SER A 110 -12.27 13.32 4.96
C SER A 110 -11.70 13.58 6.35
N ARG A 111 -10.50 13.05 6.66
CA ARG A 111 -9.80 13.29 7.93
C ARG A 111 -9.52 14.78 8.17
N LEU A 112 -9.01 15.48 7.16
CA LEU A 112 -8.73 16.92 7.28
C LEU A 112 -10.00 17.74 7.49
N LYS A 113 -11.10 17.40 6.81
CA LYS A 113 -12.40 18.03 6.99
C LYS A 113 -12.92 17.84 8.42
N ALA A 114 -12.92 16.61 8.92
CA ALA A 114 -13.35 16.29 10.28
C ALA A 114 -12.51 17.02 11.34
N GLN A 115 -11.18 17.10 11.16
CA GLN A 115 -10.30 17.82 12.06
C GLN A 115 -10.60 19.33 12.08
N LYS A 116 -10.88 19.92 10.91
CA LYS A 116 -11.24 21.34 10.80
C LYS A 116 -12.55 21.66 11.50
N GLU A 117 -13.58 20.83 11.30
CA GLU A 117 -14.89 20.96 11.96
C GLU A 117 -14.76 20.83 13.48
N TYR A 118 -14.00 19.84 13.95
CA TYR A 118 -13.72 19.67 15.38
C TYR A 118 -13.07 20.92 16.00
N MET A 119 -12.05 21.48 15.32
CA MET A 119 -11.36 22.68 15.79
C MET A 119 -12.26 23.93 15.79
N GLN A 120 -13.16 24.06 14.82
CA GLN A 120 -14.16 25.14 14.78
C GLN A 120 -15.16 25.01 15.92
N ASN A 121 -15.72 23.82 16.13
CA ASN A 121 -16.67 23.55 17.22
C ASN A 121 -16.03 23.79 18.59
N ARG A 122 -14.79 23.35 18.80
CA ARG A 122 -14.05 23.61 20.05
C ARG A 122 -13.84 25.11 20.30
N LYS A 123 -13.45 25.87 19.27
CA LYS A 123 -13.31 27.33 19.38
C LYS A 123 -14.65 28.01 19.71
N PHE A 124 -15.74 27.55 19.11
CA PHE A 124 -17.08 28.07 19.38
C PHE A 124 -17.51 27.78 20.82
N GLN A 125 -17.34 26.55 21.31
CA GLN A 125 -17.67 26.17 22.69
C GLN A 125 -16.89 26.99 23.71
N LEU A 126 -15.58 27.19 23.50
CA LEU A 126 -14.74 28.04 24.35
C LEU A 126 -15.23 29.49 24.36
N LYS A 127 -15.65 30.05 23.22
CA LYS A 127 -16.25 31.39 23.17
C LYS A 127 -17.56 31.46 23.97
N GLN A 128 -18.40 30.44 23.87
CA GLN A 128 -19.65 30.38 24.62
C GLN A 128 -19.42 30.26 26.14
N GLN A 129 -18.45 29.43 26.57
CA GLN A 129 -18.05 29.32 27.97
C GLN A 129 -17.54 30.66 28.51
N LYS A 130 -16.62 31.32 27.81
CA LYS A 130 -16.12 32.65 28.20
C LYS A 130 -17.23 33.70 28.28
N ARG A 131 -18.21 33.66 27.37
CA ARG A 131 -19.38 34.55 27.43
C ARG A 131 -20.24 34.27 28.65
N LYS A 132 -20.48 33.00 28.98
CA LYS A 132 -21.22 32.58 30.19
C LYS A 132 -20.49 32.99 31.47
N GLU A 133 -19.17 32.80 31.53
CA GLU A 133 -18.33 33.21 32.67
C GLU A 133 -18.36 34.73 32.89
N LYS A 134 -18.25 35.52 31.80
CA LYS A 134 -18.40 36.99 31.88
C LYS A 134 -19.76 37.43 32.43
N HIS A 135 -20.83 36.69 32.13
CA HIS A 135 -22.18 37.00 32.62
C HIS A 135 -22.43 36.53 34.05
N LYS A 136 -21.62 35.62 34.60
CA LYS A 136 -21.83 35.10 35.96
C LYS A 136 -21.35 36.04 37.06
N GLY A 137 -20.57 37.08 36.72
CA GLY A 137 -20.10 38.08 37.67
C GLY A 137 -19.12 37.51 38.70
N HIS A 138 -18.16 38.32 39.12
CA HIS A 138 -17.57 38.21 40.45
C HIS A 138 -18.35 39.14 41.37
#